data_AF-A0A7S1MD27-F1
#
_entry.id   AF-A0A7S1MD27-F1
#
_cell.length_a   1.000
_cell.length_b   1.000
_cell.length_c   1.000
_cell.angle_alpha   90.00
_cell.angle_beta   90.00
_cell.angle_gamma   90.00
#
_symmetry.space_group_name_H-M   'P 1'
#
loop_
_entity.id
_entity.type
_entity.pdbx_description
1 polymer ?
#
loop_
_entity_poly.entity_id
_entity_poly.type
_entity_poly.pdbx_seq_one_letter_code
_entity_poly.pdbx_strand_id
1 'polypeptide(L)'
;RVGADAFKNINEALLLKLMHLDLTFHTSRKTGAVTKVIDRGSRAFASMAWCLLFVFIPTGFEMSLVCTLLQQQVGIEFVGVAVSAVATYIVWTTKVTNWRARYRDAYNESESKAGSMVVDCLLNFETVKYFRNEHHEARRLRAQNTTLTDNLVMLDQSMCGLNFGQQFVFIAAATTSMYFASTGVLAGTMTVGDLVLVDALLLQLYTPLSWLGVVYREMVTATQDMRSMLDLL
;
A
#
# COMPACT_ATOMS: atom_id res chain seq x y z
N ARG A 1 21.05 -5.64 7.23
CA ARG A 1 21.69 -6.16 8.45
C ARG A 1 20.90 -5.76 9.68
N VAL A 2 20.83 -4.46 10.03
CA VAL A 2 20.04 -3.96 11.18
C VAL A 2 18.61 -4.52 11.28
N GLY A 3 17.81 -4.50 10.20
CA GLY A 3 16.46 -5.05 10.22
C GLY A 3 16.39 -6.58 10.41
N ALA A 4 17.39 -7.31 9.91
CA ALA A 4 17.48 -8.76 10.08
C ALA A 4 17.91 -9.15 11.50
N ASP A 5 18.84 -8.38 12.08
CA ASP A 5 19.29 -8.58 13.46
C ASP A 5 18.16 -8.26 14.46
N ALA A 6 17.38 -7.19 14.20
CA ALA A 6 16.19 -6.87 14.97
C ALA A 6 15.14 -8.01 14.91
N PHE A 7 14.87 -8.54 13.71
CA PHE A 7 13.97 -9.67 13.52
C PHE A 7 14.43 -10.92 14.29
N LYS A 8 15.73 -11.24 14.24
CA LYS A 8 16.31 -12.36 14.97
C LYS A 8 16.10 -12.21 16.49
N ASN A 9 16.50 -11.07 17.06
CA ASN A 9 16.41 -10.83 18.50
C ASN A 9 14.96 -10.86 19.01
N ILE A 10 14.02 -10.33 18.22
CA ILE A 10 12.60 -10.32 18.57
C ILE A 10 12.03 -11.73 18.57
N ASN A 11 12.36 -12.55 17.57
CA ASN A 11 11.92 -13.95 17.55
C ASN A 11 12.45 -14.75 18.74
N GLU A 12 13.71 -14.53 19.12
CA GLU A 12 14.32 -15.20 20.27
C GLU A 12 13.67 -14.78 21.59
N ALA A 13 13.49 -13.47 21.80
CA ALA A 13 12.82 -12.95 22.99
C ALA A 13 11.35 -13.40 23.09
N LEU A 14 10.63 -13.44 21.96
CA LEU A 14 9.25 -13.93 21.90
C LEU A 14 9.16 -15.40 22.25
N LEU A 15 10.06 -16.23 21.69
CA LEU A 15 10.10 -17.66 21.99
C LEU A 15 10.30 -17.90 23.49
N LEU A 16 11.27 -17.23 24.09
CA LEU A 16 11.54 -17.35 25.53
C LEU A 16 10.33 -16.92 26.36
N LYS A 17 9.69 -15.80 26.02
CA LYS A 17 8.51 -15.33 26.74
C LYS A 17 7.33 -16.30 26.64
N LEU A 18 7.12 -16.92 25.48
CA LEU A 18 6.07 -17.92 25.29
C LEU A 18 6.32 -19.19 26.09
N MET A 19 7.57 -19.64 26.21
CA MET A 19 7.92 -20.80 27.04
C MET A 19 7.69 -20.58 28.53
N HIS A 20 7.57 -19.33 28.97
CA HIS A 20 7.29 -18.94 30.36
C HIS A 20 5.79 -18.77 30.65
N LEU A 21 4.91 -18.92 29.66
CA LEU A 21 3.46 -18.84 29.87
C LEU A 21 2.92 -20.10 30.55
N ASP A 22 1.74 -19.97 31.17
CA ASP A 22 1.16 -21.03 31.97
C ASP A 22 0.64 -22.19 31.13
N LEU A 23 0.46 -23.35 31.77
CA LEU A 23 -0.03 -24.55 31.10
C LEU A 23 -1.39 -24.31 30.44
N THR A 24 -2.25 -23.47 31.03
CA THR A 24 -3.57 -23.11 30.47
C THR A 24 -3.44 -22.40 29.14
N PHE A 25 -2.47 -21.48 28.98
CA PHE A 25 -2.18 -20.83 27.71
C PHE A 25 -1.80 -21.87 26.64
N HIS A 26 -0.96 -22.83 26.99
CA HIS A 26 -0.51 -23.87 26.05
C HIS A 26 -1.59 -24.91 25.71
N THR A 27 -2.51 -25.22 26.62
CA THR A 27 -3.57 -26.22 26.37
C THR A 27 -4.84 -25.64 25.77
N SER A 28 -5.12 -24.34 25.97
CA SER A 28 -6.34 -23.67 25.47
C SER A 28 -6.22 -23.12 24.05
N ARG A 29 -5.00 -22.98 23.53
CA ARG A 29 -4.72 -22.36 22.22
C ARG A 29 -4.17 -23.41 21.24
N LYS A 30 -4.62 -23.37 19.99
CA LYS A 30 -4.01 -24.18 18.92
C LYS A 30 -2.60 -23.65 18.65
N THR A 31 -1.55 -24.41 18.99
CA THR A 31 -0.14 -24.01 18.87
C THR A 31 0.19 -23.44 17.48
N GLY A 32 -0.31 -24.04 16.40
CA GLY A 32 -0.08 -23.55 15.04
C GLY A 32 -0.68 -22.17 14.74
N ALA A 33 -1.80 -21.82 15.37
CA ALA A 33 -2.40 -20.48 15.24
C ALA A 33 -1.56 -19.43 15.98
N VAL A 34 -1.06 -19.77 17.18
CA VAL A 34 -0.16 -18.90 17.97
C VAL A 34 1.13 -18.64 17.20
N THR A 35 1.81 -19.69 16.71
CA THR A 35 3.04 -19.57 15.91
C THR A 35 2.84 -18.66 14.68
N LYS A 36 1.72 -18.78 13.98
CA LYS A 36 1.42 -17.95 12.80
C LYS A 36 1.16 -16.48 13.13
N VAL A 37 0.59 -16.17 14.30
CA VAL A 37 0.42 -14.78 14.74
C VAL A 37 1.77 -14.15 15.10
N ILE A 38 2.62 -14.89 15.82
CA ILE A 38 3.97 -14.45 16.18
C ILE A 38 4.83 -14.17 14.95
N ASP A 39 4.84 -15.12 14.00
CA ASP A 39 5.61 -15.02 12.77
C ASP A 39 5.16 -13.81 11.90
N ARG A 40 3.85 -13.54 11.85
CA ARG A 40 3.30 -12.33 11.22
C ARG A 40 3.71 -11.06 11.96
N GLY A 41 3.53 -11.02 13.29
CA GLY A 41 3.86 -9.85 14.11
C GLY A 41 5.35 -9.50 14.07
N SER A 42 6.23 -10.49 14.07
CA SER A 42 7.68 -10.30 13.98
C SER A 42 8.10 -9.73 12.61
N ARG A 43 7.55 -10.25 11.51
CA ARG A 43 7.76 -9.67 10.18
C ARG A 43 7.20 -8.25 10.07
N ALA A 44 6.02 -8.02 10.64
CA ALA A 44 5.39 -6.71 10.68
C ALA A 44 6.26 -5.68 11.42
N PHE A 45 6.88 -6.07 12.54
CA PHE A 45 7.82 -5.21 13.25
C PHE A 45 9.02 -4.83 12.37
N ALA A 46 9.65 -5.82 11.74
CA ALA A 46 10.80 -5.58 10.87
C ALA A 46 10.43 -4.67 9.68
N SER A 47 9.27 -4.89 9.05
CA SER A 47 8.75 -4.06 7.97
C SER A 47 8.48 -2.62 8.44
N MET A 48 7.87 -2.45 9.62
CA MET A 48 7.58 -1.11 10.16
C MET A 48 8.86 -0.34 10.51
N ALA A 49 9.84 -1.00 11.13
CA ALA A 49 11.14 -0.40 11.40
C ALA A 49 11.86 0.02 10.11
N TRP A 50 11.84 -0.84 9.08
CA TRP A 50 12.40 -0.53 7.76
C TRP A 50 11.70 0.68 7.14
N CYS A 51 10.37 0.72 7.19
CA CYS A 51 9.58 1.79 6.61
C CYS A 51 9.82 3.14 7.30
N LEU A 52 9.92 3.15 8.63
CA LEU A 52 10.25 4.35 9.39
C LEU A 52 11.66 4.86 9.07
N LEU A 53 12.66 3.98 9.08
CA LEU A 53 14.07 4.35 8.93
C LEU A 53 14.47 4.71 7.49
N PHE A 54 13.94 4.00 6.50
CA PHE A 54 14.39 4.10 5.12
C PHE A 54 13.40 4.80 4.19
N VAL A 55 12.15 4.98 4.60
CA VAL A 55 11.15 5.70 3.79
C VAL A 55 10.76 7.01 4.46
N PHE A 56 10.16 6.96 5.65
CA PHE A 56 9.62 8.17 6.29
C PHE A 56 10.69 9.21 6.61
N ILE A 57 11.81 8.81 7.24
CA ILE A 57 12.88 9.75 7.60
C ILE A 57 13.51 10.37 6.34
N PRO A 58 13.98 9.59 5.32
CA PRO A 58 14.54 10.15 4.10
C PRO A 58 13.56 11.02 3.32
N THR A 59 12.30 10.58 3.18
CA THR A 59 11.28 11.38 2.48
C THR A 59 10.99 12.69 3.19
N GLY A 60 10.85 12.68 4.52
CA GLY A 60 10.64 13.92 5.29
C GLY A 60 11.83 14.88 5.15
N PHE A 61 13.05 14.34 5.18
CA PHE A 61 14.27 15.11 4.97
C PHE A 61 14.34 15.70 3.54
N GLU A 62 14.12 14.89 2.51
CA GLU A 62 14.11 15.31 1.10
C GLU A 62 13.05 16.39 0.85
N MET A 63 11.83 16.21 1.35
CA MET A 63 10.77 17.22 1.23
C MET A 63 11.15 18.53 1.92
N SER A 64 11.77 18.49 3.10
CA SER A 64 12.22 19.69 3.79
C SER A 64 13.31 20.44 3.02
N LEU A 65 14.21 19.70 2.38
CA LEU A 65 15.29 20.24 1.56
C LEU A 65 14.74 20.90 0.30
N VAL A 66 13.82 20.22 -0.41
CA VAL A 66 13.16 20.78 -1.59
C VAL A 66 12.37 22.04 -1.25
N CYS A 67 11.60 22.05 -0.16
CA CYS A 67 10.84 23.24 0.26
C CYS A 67 11.78 24.41 0.58
N THR A 68 12.89 24.14 1.27
CA THR A 68 13.90 25.16 1.61
C THR A 68 14.56 25.73 0.35
N LEU A 69 14.92 24.87 -0.61
CA LEU A 69 15.51 25.31 -1.88
C LEU A 69 14.54 26.12 -2.74
N LEU A 70 13.28 25.68 -2.83
CA LEU A 70 12.24 26.42 -3.56
C LEU A 70 12.02 27.81 -2.97
N GLN A 71 11.96 27.91 -1.64
CA GLN A 71 11.81 29.18 -0.94
C GLN A 71 12.99 30.13 -1.23
N GLN A 72 14.22 29.62 -1.21
CA GLN A 72 15.42 30.44 -1.38
C GLN A 72 15.66 30.89 -2.82
N GLN A 73 15.37 30.04 -3.81
CA GLN A 73 15.70 30.34 -5.21
C GLN A 73 14.55 31.00 -5.99
N VAL A 74 13.30 30.65 -5.67
CA VAL A 74 12.16 30.92 -6.57
C VAL A 74 11.05 31.69 -5.86
N GLY A 75 10.91 31.50 -4.54
CA GLY A 75 9.99 32.24 -3.69
C GLY A 75 8.89 31.39 -3.06
N ILE A 76 8.12 32.01 -2.17
CA ILE A 76 7.09 31.34 -1.34
C ILE A 76 5.91 30.80 -2.17
N GLU A 77 5.63 31.40 -3.34
CA GLU A 77 4.50 31.02 -4.20
C GLU A 77 4.64 29.58 -4.70
N PHE A 78 5.85 29.19 -5.10
CA PHE A 78 6.18 27.83 -5.55
C PHE A 78 6.09 26.80 -4.42
N VAL A 79 6.46 27.20 -3.20
CA VAL A 79 6.27 26.37 -2.00
C VAL A 79 4.78 26.14 -1.76
N GLY A 80 3.95 27.17 -1.93
CA GLY A 80 2.49 27.05 -1.84
C GLY A 80 1.92 26.04 -2.84
N VAL A 81 2.36 26.09 -4.10
CA VAL A 81 1.95 25.12 -5.12
C VAL A 81 2.40 23.70 -4.75
N ALA A 82 3.66 23.51 -4.37
CA ALA A 82 4.18 22.20 -3.97
C ALA A 82 3.41 21.61 -2.77
N VAL A 83 3.21 22.39 -1.70
CA VAL A 83 2.47 21.95 -0.51
C VAL A 83 1.01 21.63 -0.84
N SER A 84 0.36 22.46 -1.68
CA SER A 84 -1.02 22.22 -2.10
C SER A 84 -1.16 20.95 -2.95
N ALA A 85 -0.18 20.66 -3.82
CA ALA A 85 -0.13 19.46 -4.63
C ALA A 85 0.03 18.21 -3.76
N VAL A 86 0.94 18.25 -2.80
CA VAL A 86 1.14 17.16 -1.81
C VAL A 86 -0.14 16.93 -1.00
N ALA A 87 -0.75 17.98 -0.47
CA ALA A 87 -1.97 17.86 0.32
C ALA A 87 -3.12 17.26 -0.51
N THR A 88 -3.29 17.73 -1.74
CA THR A 88 -4.31 17.22 -2.68
C THR A 88 -4.05 15.75 -3.02
N TYR A 89 -2.78 15.39 -3.28
CA TYR A 89 -2.37 14.02 -3.54
C TYR A 89 -2.69 13.08 -2.38
N ILE A 90 -2.38 13.49 -1.14
CA ILE A 90 -2.66 12.69 0.07
C ILE A 90 -4.17 12.49 0.22
N VAL A 91 -4.96 13.57 0.16
CA VAL A 91 -6.42 13.49 0.32
C VAL A 91 -7.06 12.62 -0.76
N TRP A 92 -6.66 12.80 -2.02
CA TRP A 92 -7.12 11.99 -3.13
C TRP A 92 -6.78 10.51 -2.92
N THR A 93 -5.52 10.22 -2.61
CA THR A 93 -5.03 8.85 -2.44
C THR A 93 -5.73 8.14 -1.30
N THR A 94 -5.90 8.78 -0.15
CA THR A 94 -6.60 8.19 1.00
C THR A 94 -8.08 7.94 0.70
N LYS A 95 -8.79 8.92 0.13
CA LYS A 95 -10.22 8.76 -0.20
C LYS A 95 -10.45 7.64 -1.20
N VAL A 96 -9.69 7.63 -2.30
CA VAL A 96 -9.85 6.62 -3.36
C VAL A 96 -9.39 5.25 -2.88
N THR A 97 -8.33 5.16 -2.09
CA THR A 97 -7.87 3.88 -1.51
C THR A 97 -8.93 3.28 -0.58
N ASN A 98 -9.55 4.08 0.30
CA ASN A 98 -10.59 3.61 1.20
C ASN A 98 -11.86 3.20 0.43
N TRP A 99 -12.25 3.98 -0.58
CA TRP A 99 -13.37 3.65 -1.46
C TRP A 99 -13.13 2.34 -2.23
N ARG A 100 -11.89 2.11 -2.67
CA ARG A 100 -11.50 0.93 -3.44
C ARG A 100 -11.53 -0.37 -2.62
N ALA A 101 -11.47 -0.29 -1.29
CA ALA A 101 -11.52 -1.47 -0.41
C ALA A 101 -12.72 -2.37 -0.73
N ARG A 102 -13.90 -1.80 -0.99
CA ARG A 102 -15.11 -2.55 -1.34
C ARG A 102 -14.99 -3.43 -2.59
N TYR A 103 -14.26 -2.97 -3.61
CA TYR A 103 -14.05 -3.74 -4.84
C TYR A 103 -13.07 -4.88 -4.60
N ARG A 104 -12.08 -4.64 -3.73
CA ARG A 104 -11.17 -5.70 -3.30
C ARG A 104 -11.93 -6.77 -2.52
N ASP A 105 -12.81 -6.38 -1.62
CA ASP A 105 -13.61 -7.33 -0.83
C ASP A 105 -14.53 -8.17 -1.74
N ALA A 106 -15.20 -7.53 -2.71
CA ALA A 106 -16.04 -8.24 -3.69
C ALA A 106 -15.24 -9.22 -4.56
N TYR A 107 -14.04 -8.83 -5.00
CA TYR A 107 -13.12 -9.71 -5.73
C TYR A 107 -12.70 -10.90 -4.85
N ASN A 108 -12.24 -10.65 -3.62
CA ASN A 108 -11.80 -11.70 -2.70
C ASN A 108 -12.92 -12.71 -2.39
N GLU A 109 -14.16 -12.24 -2.22
CA GLU A 109 -15.31 -13.12 -2.00
C GLU A 109 -15.59 -14.00 -3.22
N SER A 110 -15.56 -13.43 -4.43
CA SER A 110 -15.79 -14.16 -5.67
C SER A 110 -14.66 -15.17 -5.96
N GLU A 111 -13.42 -14.79 -5.67
CA GLU A 111 -12.24 -15.66 -5.76
C GLU A 111 -12.35 -16.84 -4.79
N SER A 112 -12.73 -16.57 -3.53
CA SER A 112 -12.96 -17.63 -2.54
C SER A 112 -14.06 -18.58 -2.99
N LYS A 113 -15.18 -18.08 -3.52
CA LYS A 113 -16.29 -18.91 -4.02
C LYS A 113 -15.84 -19.81 -5.17
N ALA A 114 -15.14 -19.26 -6.17
CA ALA A 114 -14.62 -20.05 -7.28
C ALA A 114 -13.61 -21.10 -6.82
N GLY A 115 -12.71 -20.74 -5.90
CA GLY A 115 -11.74 -21.65 -5.30
C GLY A 115 -12.41 -22.80 -4.53
N SER A 116 -13.40 -22.50 -3.69
CA SER A 116 -14.17 -23.51 -2.96
C SER A 116 -14.86 -24.49 -3.90
N MET A 117 -15.47 -24.02 -4.99
CA MET A 117 -16.11 -24.91 -5.97
C MET A 117 -15.13 -25.90 -6.62
N VAL A 118 -13.92 -25.44 -6.95
CA VAL A 118 -12.88 -26.32 -7.52
C VAL A 118 -12.47 -27.38 -6.49
N VAL A 119 -12.25 -26.98 -5.24
CA VAL A 119 -11.90 -27.90 -4.16
C VAL A 119 -13.01 -28.93 -3.97
N ASP A 120 -14.28 -28.52 -3.93
CA ASP A 120 -15.43 -29.41 -3.78
C ASP A 120 -15.54 -30.41 -4.94
N CYS A 121 -15.27 -29.99 -6.17
CA CYS A 121 -15.24 -30.87 -7.34
C CYS A 121 -14.13 -31.93 -7.26
N LEU A 122 -12.96 -31.55 -6.75
CA LEU A 122 -11.82 -32.45 -6.61
C LEU A 122 -12.02 -33.43 -5.45
N LEU A 123 -12.59 -32.97 -4.33
CA LEU A 123 -12.94 -33.82 -3.20
C LEU A 123 -14.03 -34.84 -3.59
N ASN A 124 -15.01 -34.42 -4.39
CA ASN A 124 -16.10 -35.28 -4.84
C ASN A 124 -15.89 -35.82 -6.27
N PHE A 125 -14.64 -35.99 -6.70
CA PHE A 125 -14.30 -36.39 -8.06
C PHE A 125 -15.00 -37.69 -8.50
N GLU A 126 -15.07 -38.67 -7.60
CA GLU A 126 -15.75 -39.94 -7.87
C GLU A 126 -17.23 -39.76 -8.18
N THR A 127 -17.91 -38.89 -7.42
CA THR A 127 -19.33 -38.57 -7.63
C THR A 127 -19.53 -37.89 -8.98
N VAL A 128 -18.69 -36.90 -9.30
CA VAL A 128 -18.75 -36.20 -10.59
C VAL A 128 -18.56 -37.18 -11.76
N LYS A 129 -17.61 -38.12 -11.64
CA LYS A 129 -17.35 -39.15 -12.65
C LYS A 129 -18.47 -40.19 -12.74
N TYR A 130 -19.00 -40.62 -11.61
CA TYR A 130 -20.08 -41.60 -11.53
C TYR A 130 -21.33 -41.12 -12.28
N PHE A 131 -21.69 -39.85 -12.10
CA PHE A 131 -22.84 -39.22 -12.77
C PHE A 131 -22.50 -38.62 -14.15
N ARG A 132 -21.24 -38.69 -14.62
CA ARG A 132 -20.77 -38.07 -15.86
C ARG A 132 -21.14 -36.57 -15.97
N ASN A 133 -20.97 -35.85 -14.86
CA ASN A 133 -21.45 -34.47 -14.72
C ASN A 133 -20.35 -33.42 -14.93
N GLU A 134 -19.22 -33.78 -15.55
CA GLU A 134 -18.05 -32.89 -15.70
C GLU A 134 -18.40 -31.59 -16.43
N HIS A 135 -19.18 -31.68 -17.51
CA HIS A 135 -19.61 -30.51 -18.26
C HIS A 135 -20.58 -29.63 -17.48
N HIS A 136 -21.34 -30.18 -16.54
CA HIS A 136 -22.21 -29.41 -15.67
C HIS A 136 -21.39 -28.59 -14.67
N GLU A 137 -20.45 -29.22 -13.95
CA GLU A 137 -19.56 -28.50 -13.03
C GLU A 137 -18.69 -27.48 -13.74
N ALA A 138 -18.18 -27.81 -14.94
CA ALA A 138 -17.44 -26.86 -15.77
C ALA A 138 -18.28 -25.63 -16.16
N ARG A 139 -19.57 -25.80 -16.48
CA ARG A 139 -20.48 -24.68 -16.77
C ARG A 139 -20.76 -23.85 -15.52
N ARG A 140 -20.97 -24.49 -14.37
CA ARG A 140 -21.21 -23.84 -13.09
C ARG A 140 -19.99 -22.99 -12.68
N LEU A 141 -18.79 -23.55 -12.80
CA LEU A 141 -17.54 -22.83 -12.56
C LEU A 141 -17.35 -21.68 -13.55
N ARG A 142 -17.68 -21.89 -14.84
CA ARG A 142 -17.60 -20.82 -15.85
C ARG A 142 -18.51 -19.64 -15.50
N ALA A 143 -19.73 -19.88 -15.05
CA ALA A 143 -20.63 -18.82 -14.62
C ALA A 143 -20.07 -18.04 -13.41
N GLN A 144 -19.47 -18.74 -12.44
CA GLN A 144 -18.82 -18.09 -11.30
C GLN A 144 -17.58 -17.28 -11.73
N ASN A 145 -16.80 -17.80 -12.68
CA ASN A 145 -15.63 -17.11 -13.22
C ASN A 145 -15.97 -15.86 -14.02
N THR A 146 -17.17 -15.78 -14.63
CA THR A 146 -17.64 -14.53 -15.23
C THR A 146 -17.76 -13.44 -14.16
N THR A 147 -18.41 -13.74 -13.04
CA THR A 147 -18.55 -12.79 -11.91
C THR A 147 -17.20 -12.42 -11.31
N LEU A 148 -16.29 -13.39 -11.18
CA LEU A 148 -14.91 -13.16 -10.73
C LEU A 148 -14.17 -12.19 -11.65
N THR A 149 -14.23 -12.45 -12.96
CA THR A 149 -13.58 -11.61 -13.98
C THR A 149 -14.16 -10.20 -13.97
N ASP A 150 -15.47 -10.04 -13.87
CA ASP A 150 -16.11 -8.72 -13.81
C ASP A 150 -15.64 -7.93 -12.58
N ASN A 151 -15.59 -8.58 -11.40
CA ASN A 151 -15.06 -7.97 -10.18
C ASN A 151 -13.56 -7.62 -10.28
N LEU A 152 -12.77 -8.47 -10.94
CA LEU A 152 -11.35 -8.20 -11.20
C LEU A 152 -11.17 -6.98 -12.11
N VAL A 153 -11.96 -6.88 -13.18
CA VAL A 153 -11.92 -5.72 -14.10
C VAL A 153 -12.28 -4.43 -13.35
N MET A 154 -13.31 -4.45 -12.50
CA MET A 154 -13.64 -3.28 -11.67
C MET A 154 -12.51 -2.91 -10.70
N LEU A 155 -11.85 -3.91 -10.10
CA LEU A 155 -10.71 -3.71 -9.21
C LEU A 155 -9.52 -3.09 -9.96
N ASP A 156 -9.24 -3.53 -11.19
CA ASP A 156 -8.16 -2.98 -12.02
C ASP A 156 -8.50 -1.59 -12.56
N GLN A 157 -9.74 -1.37 -13.02
CA GLN A 157 -10.21 -0.04 -13.43
C GLN A 157 -10.11 0.98 -12.29
N SER A 158 -10.42 0.56 -11.06
CA SER A 158 -10.24 1.42 -9.88
C SER A 158 -8.77 1.78 -9.62
N MET A 159 -7.82 0.91 -10.00
CA MET A 159 -6.39 1.23 -9.97
C MET A 159 -6.00 2.24 -11.03
N CYS A 160 -6.47 2.07 -12.26
CA CYS A 160 -6.25 3.04 -13.31
C CYS A 160 -6.81 4.42 -12.92
N GLY A 161 -8.01 4.47 -12.34
CA GLY A 161 -8.62 5.71 -11.83
C GLY A 161 -7.80 6.39 -10.74
N LEU A 162 -7.25 5.61 -9.78
CA LEU A 162 -6.34 6.16 -8.75
C LEU A 162 -5.11 6.80 -9.40
N ASN A 163 -4.40 6.05 -10.24
CA ASN A 163 -3.17 6.50 -10.90
C ASN A 163 -3.43 7.72 -11.79
N PHE A 164 -4.56 7.74 -12.52
CA PHE A 164 -4.95 8.88 -13.34
C PHE A 164 -5.15 10.14 -12.51
N GLY A 165 -5.90 10.07 -11.41
CA GLY A 165 -6.12 11.22 -10.54
C GLY A 165 -4.84 11.70 -9.86
N GLN A 166 -3.95 10.78 -9.47
CA GLN A 166 -2.62 11.11 -8.96
C GLN A 166 -1.80 11.86 -10.01
N GLN A 167 -1.69 11.31 -11.22
CA GLN A 167 -0.94 11.94 -12.32
C GLN A 167 -1.53 13.30 -12.71
N PHE A 168 -2.85 13.44 -12.68
CA PHE A 168 -3.54 14.70 -12.95
C PHE A 168 -3.13 15.80 -11.95
N VAL A 169 -3.06 15.48 -10.65
CA VAL A 169 -2.62 16.43 -9.62
C VAL A 169 -1.19 16.91 -9.91
N PHE A 170 -0.27 16.02 -10.28
CA PHE A 170 1.11 16.42 -10.61
C PHE A 170 1.19 17.27 -11.87
N ILE A 171 0.49 16.89 -12.95
CA ILE A 171 0.47 17.67 -14.19
C ILE A 171 -0.13 19.05 -13.94
N ALA A 172 -1.20 19.15 -13.15
CA ALA A 172 -1.80 20.43 -12.78
C ALA A 172 -0.85 21.30 -11.96
N ALA A 173 -0.14 20.71 -10.98
CA ALA A 173 0.85 21.41 -10.17
C ALA A 173 2.05 21.89 -11.00
N ALA A 174 2.57 21.05 -11.88
CA ALA A 174 3.65 21.38 -12.79
C ALA A 174 3.25 22.49 -13.77
N THR A 175 2.06 22.39 -14.37
CA THR A 175 1.53 23.42 -15.29
C THR A 175 1.34 24.76 -14.58
N THR A 176 0.81 24.75 -13.35
CA THR A 176 0.62 25.96 -12.54
C THR A 176 1.97 26.59 -12.19
N SER A 177 2.95 25.78 -11.80
CA SER A 177 4.31 26.25 -11.50
C SER A 177 4.99 26.81 -12.75
N MET A 178 4.83 26.16 -13.89
CA MET A 178 5.37 26.63 -15.17
C MET A 178 4.76 27.97 -15.59
N TYR A 179 3.46 28.18 -15.32
CA TYR A 179 2.79 29.44 -15.57
C TYR A 179 3.38 30.58 -14.71
N PHE A 180 3.51 30.38 -13.40
CA PHE A 180 4.12 31.37 -12.50
C PHE A 180 5.57 31.67 -12.85
N ALA A 181 6.36 30.64 -13.12
CA ALA A 181 7.75 30.82 -13.52
C ALA A 181 7.87 31.56 -14.87
N SER A 182 6.99 31.30 -15.83
CA SER A 182 6.96 32.04 -17.10
C SER A 182 6.65 33.53 -16.89
N THR A 183 5.72 33.85 -15.99
CA THR A 183 5.43 35.26 -15.64
C THR A 183 6.60 35.93 -14.92
N GLY A 184 7.34 35.20 -14.07
CA GLY A 184 8.55 35.70 -13.41
C GLY A 184 9.71 35.95 -14.39
N VAL A 185 9.86 35.11 -15.40
CA VAL A 185 10.86 35.32 -16.47
C VAL A 185 10.51 36.55 -17.31
N LEU A 186 9.23 36.75 -17.65
CA LEU A 186 8.78 37.95 -18.35
C LEU A 186 8.97 39.22 -17.52
N ALA A 187 8.83 39.13 -16.19
CA ALA A 187 9.10 40.22 -15.27
C ALA A 187 10.61 40.45 -15.02
N GLY A 188 11.50 39.60 -15.54
CA GLY A 188 12.94 39.68 -15.36
C GLY A 188 13.44 39.27 -13.97
N THR A 189 12.57 38.69 -13.13
CA THR A 189 12.92 38.25 -11.76
C THR A 189 13.45 36.81 -11.72
N MET A 190 13.27 36.05 -12.80
CA MET A 190 13.69 34.65 -12.90
C MET A 190 14.40 34.37 -14.23
N THR A 191 15.24 33.34 -14.24
CA THR A 191 15.94 32.85 -15.44
C THR A 191 15.28 31.59 -16.00
N VAL A 192 15.63 31.22 -17.23
CA VAL A 192 15.22 29.93 -17.83
C VAL A 192 15.80 28.74 -17.04
N GLY A 193 16.91 28.92 -16.33
CA GLY A 193 17.46 27.90 -15.44
C GLY A 193 16.55 27.61 -14.25
N ASP A 194 15.92 28.65 -13.69
CA ASP A 194 15.03 28.52 -12.54
C ASP A 194 13.74 27.78 -12.90
N LEU A 195 13.26 27.92 -14.14
CA LEU A 195 12.16 27.13 -14.69
C LEU A 195 12.44 25.63 -14.63
N VAL A 196 13.61 25.22 -15.13
CA VAL A 196 14.02 23.80 -15.14
C VAL A 196 14.28 23.30 -13.72
N LEU A 197 14.82 24.16 -12.85
CA LEU A 197 15.03 23.83 -11.43
C LEU A 197 13.70 23.54 -10.71
N VAL A 198 12.68 24.37 -10.90
CA VAL A 198 11.35 24.16 -10.30
C VAL A 198 10.76 22.83 -10.74
N ASP A 199 10.78 22.54 -12.03
CA ASP A 199 10.24 21.28 -12.57
C ASP A 199 11.00 20.07 -12.01
N ALA A 200 12.33 20.13 -11.98
CA ALA A 200 13.17 19.07 -11.42
C ALA A 200 12.91 18.82 -9.92
N LEU A 201 12.76 19.90 -9.13
CA LEU A 201 12.46 19.81 -7.70
C LEU A 201 11.05 19.26 -7.45
N LEU A 202 10.06 19.62 -8.27
CA LEU A 202 8.71 19.06 -8.19
C LEU A 202 8.69 17.56 -8.53
N LEU A 203 9.47 17.12 -9.53
CA LEU A 203 9.61 15.71 -9.87
C LEU A 203 10.27 14.89 -8.75
N GLN A 204 11.23 15.48 -8.02
CA GLN A 204 11.81 14.85 -6.83
C GLN A 204 10.78 14.64 -5.73
N LEU A 205 9.86 15.58 -5.52
CA LEU A 205 8.74 15.40 -4.58
C LEU A 205 7.78 14.30 -5.03
N TYR A 206 7.55 14.12 -6.33
CA TYR A 206 6.61 13.11 -6.84
C TYR A 206 7.03 11.69 -6.53
N THR A 207 8.31 11.38 -6.74
CA THR A 207 8.84 10.01 -6.63
C THR A 207 8.49 9.36 -5.29
N PRO A 208 8.87 9.90 -4.12
CA PRO A 208 8.53 9.30 -2.83
C PRO A 208 7.03 9.34 -2.53
N LEU A 209 6.30 10.34 -3.02
CA LEU A 209 4.85 10.42 -2.87
C LEU A 209 4.13 9.25 -3.53
N SER A 210 4.56 8.82 -4.71
CA SER A 210 3.97 7.68 -5.43
C SER A 210 3.98 6.38 -4.59
N TRP A 211 5.00 6.22 -3.75
CA TRP A 211 5.16 5.05 -2.86
C TRP A 211 4.44 5.19 -1.53
N LEU A 212 4.04 6.40 -1.11
CA LEU A 212 3.39 6.63 0.19
C LEU A 212 2.09 5.82 0.34
N GLY A 213 1.33 5.62 -0.74
CA GLY A 213 0.10 4.83 -0.69
C GLY A 213 0.35 3.35 -0.36
N VAL A 214 1.47 2.78 -0.84
CA VAL A 214 1.89 1.40 -0.53
C VAL A 214 2.35 1.35 0.93
N VAL A 215 3.22 2.27 1.31
CA VAL A 215 3.79 2.43 2.66
C VAL A 215 2.70 2.60 3.72
N TYR A 216 1.68 3.41 3.46
CA TYR A 216 0.56 3.61 4.38
C TYR A 216 -0.19 2.29 4.65
N ARG A 217 -0.51 1.53 3.60
CA ARG A 217 -1.18 0.23 3.75
C ARG A 217 -0.30 -0.79 4.46
N GLU A 218 0.99 -0.81 4.14
CA GLU A 218 2.00 -1.65 4.81
C GLU A 218 2.02 -1.35 6.31
N MET A 219 2.06 -0.07 6.69
CA MET A 219 2.05 0.36 8.08
C MET A 219 0.76 -0.01 8.83
N VAL A 220 -0.40 0.20 8.20
CA VAL A 220 -1.69 -0.19 8.80
C VAL A 220 -1.74 -1.70 9.05
N THR A 221 -1.32 -2.49 8.07
CA THR A 221 -1.29 -3.96 8.17
C THR A 221 -0.30 -4.42 9.22
N ALA A 222 0.92 -3.89 9.21
CA ALA A 222 1.95 -4.21 10.18
C ALA A 222 1.47 -3.87 11.61
N THR A 223 0.81 -2.73 11.79
CA THR A 223 0.25 -2.32 13.09
C THR A 223 -0.79 -3.31 13.60
N GLN A 224 -1.68 -3.81 12.74
CA GLN A 224 -2.69 -4.82 13.11
C GLN A 224 -2.06 -6.17 13.49
N ASP A 225 -1.06 -6.63 12.71
CA ASP A 225 -0.34 -7.87 12.99
C ASP A 225 0.47 -7.79 14.29
N MET A 226 1.14 -6.67 14.54
CA MET A 226 1.85 -6.45 15.81
C MET A 226 0.91 -6.37 17.00
N ARG A 227 -0.25 -5.70 16.87
CA ARG A 227 -1.28 -5.69 17.93
C ARG A 227 -1.75 -7.10 18.25
N SER A 228 -2.07 -7.88 17.22
CA SER A 228 -2.50 -9.28 17.39
C SER A 228 -1.44 -10.14 18.09
N MET A 229 -0.15 -9.87 17.85
CA MET A 229 0.95 -10.54 18.55
C MET A 229 1.10 -10.08 20.00
N LEU A 230 0.97 -8.77 20.27
CA LEU A 230 1.03 -8.22 21.62
C LEU A 230 -0.14 -8.68 22.49
N ASP A 231 -1.34 -8.85 21.91
CA ASP A 231 -2.51 -9.37 22.61
C ASP A 231 -2.37 -10.86 23.01
N LEU A 232 -1.36 -11.57 22.49
CA LEU A 232 -1.02 -12.94 22.91
C LEU A 232 -0.03 -12.99 24.10
N LEU A 233 0.60 -11.87 24.44
CA LEU A 233 1.69 -11.75 25.44
C LEU A 233 1.25 -11.12 26.76
#